data_AF-A0A2V6XRD7-F1
#
_entry.id   AF-A0A2V6XRD7-F1
#
_cell.length_a   1.000
_cell.length_b   1.000
_cell.length_c   1.000
_cell.angle_alpha   90.00
_cell.angle_beta   90.00
_cell.angle_gamma   90.00
#
_symmetry.space_group_name_H-M   'P 1'
#
loop_
_entity.id
_entity.type
_entity.pdbx_description
1 polymer ?
#
loop_
_entity_poly.entity_id
_entity_poly.type
_entity_poly.pdbx_seq_one_letter_code
_entity_poly.pdbx_strand_id
1 'polypeptide(L)'
;MATPPAKEALLAELDRVVRETLTYFESAGRVTSARVDRWHARDVLMHFIYFHDATAWGFQSVALGGPPWPLPTDADGINEVCRRLHEHESFDDLLTQVRQAHARLGHAVRNAPDLDKPCFRRANGEVVTGWQRLEVLARHWAEHVRELQAAARA
;
A
#
# COMPACT_ATOMS: atom_id res chain seq x y z
N MET A 1 -6.58 21.80 6.28
CA MET A 1 -6.61 21.95 4.81
C MET A 1 -5.20 21.85 4.25
N ALA A 2 -4.90 20.74 3.58
CA ALA A 2 -3.71 20.60 2.75
C ALA A 2 -3.66 21.70 1.67
N THR A 3 -2.55 22.43 1.55
CA THR A 3 -2.33 23.28 0.36
C THR A 3 -2.08 22.38 -0.85
N PRO A 4 -2.69 22.64 -2.02
CA PRO A 4 -2.54 21.81 -3.22
C PRO A 4 -1.09 21.39 -3.58
N PRO A 5 -0.07 22.27 -3.43
CA PRO A 5 1.32 21.90 -3.69
C PRO A 5 1.85 20.76 -2.80
N ALA A 6 1.45 20.70 -1.53
CA ALA A 6 1.92 19.67 -0.60
C ALA A 6 1.34 18.29 -0.92
N LYS A 7 0.05 18.27 -1.32
CA LYS A 7 -0.66 17.06 -1.72
C LYS A 7 -0.07 16.46 -3.00
N GLU A 8 0.19 17.30 -4.00
CA GLU A 8 0.84 16.88 -5.25
C GLU A 8 2.26 16.37 -5.02
N ALA A 9 3.04 17.04 -4.16
CA ALA A 9 4.39 16.58 -3.81
C ALA A 9 4.40 15.20 -3.15
N LEU A 10 3.48 14.95 -2.22
CA LEU A 10 3.34 13.65 -1.56
C LEU A 10 2.91 12.55 -2.55
N LEU A 11 2.01 12.85 -3.48
CA LEU A 11 1.63 11.92 -4.53
C LEU A 11 2.79 11.61 -5.47
N ALA A 12 3.54 12.63 -5.90
CA ALA A 12 4.71 12.44 -6.74
C ALA A 12 5.77 11.55 -6.06
N GLU A 13 5.96 11.71 -4.76
CA GLU A 13 6.86 10.86 -3.97
C GLU A 13 6.35 9.41 -3.88
N LEU A 14 5.06 9.21 -3.62
CA LEU A 14 4.46 7.88 -3.63
C LEU A 14 4.59 7.20 -5.00
N ASP A 15 4.31 7.93 -6.09
CA ASP A 15 4.43 7.43 -7.46
C ASP A 15 5.88 7.05 -7.81
N ARG A 16 6.86 7.83 -7.32
CA ARG A 16 8.29 7.52 -7.47
C ARG A 16 8.65 6.22 -6.75
N VAL A 17 8.28 6.09 -5.47
CA VAL A 17 8.59 4.90 -4.66
C VAL A 17 7.92 3.65 -5.21
N VAL A 18 6.64 3.73 -5.60
CA VAL A 18 5.92 2.60 -6.18
C VAL A 18 6.57 2.16 -7.48
N ARG A 19 6.99 3.09 -8.34
CA ARG A 19 7.68 2.77 -9.59
C ARG A 19 9.01 2.05 -9.34
N GLU A 20 9.85 2.58 -8.46
CA GLU A 20 11.12 1.96 -8.08
C GLU A 20 10.92 0.55 -7.52
N THR A 21 9.90 0.39 -6.69
CA THR A 21 9.53 -0.90 -6.11
C THR A 21 9.06 -1.88 -7.19
N LEU A 22 8.18 -1.45 -8.08
CA LEU A 22 7.72 -2.28 -9.20
C LEU A 22 8.88 -2.71 -10.11
N THR A 23 9.83 -1.82 -10.39
CA THR A 23 11.05 -2.15 -11.15
C THR A 23 11.88 -3.23 -10.45
N TYR A 24 11.98 -3.18 -9.12
CA TYR A 24 12.63 -4.27 -8.36
C TYR A 24 11.88 -5.60 -8.52
N PHE A 25 10.56 -5.62 -8.34
CA PHE A 25 9.76 -6.85 -8.47
C PHE A 25 9.70 -7.39 -9.89
N GLU A 26 9.79 -6.54 -10.92
CA GLU A 26 9.90 -6.97 -12.32
C GLU A 26 11.24 -7.65 -12.65
N SER A 27 12.28 -7.39 -11.84
CA SER A 27 13.65 -7.86 -12.07
C SER A 27 14.13 -8.81 -10.95
N ALA A 28 14.97 -8.33 -10.04
CA ALA A 28 15.58 -9.13 -8.99
C ALA A 28 14.55 -9.76 -8.04
N GLY A 29 13.45 -9.04 -7.74
CA GLY A 29 12.37 -9.52 -6.89
C GLY A 29 11.57 -10.68 -7.50
N ARG A 30 11.63 -10.90 -8.82
CA ARG A 30 10.94 -12.01 -9.50
C ARG A 30 11.60 -13.36 -9.21
N VAL A 31 12.93 -13.36 -9.12
CA VAL A 31 13.75 -14.58 -9.04
C VAL A 31 14.38 -14.80 -7.67
N THR A 32 14.18 -13.85 -6.74
CA THR A 32 14.73 -13.96 -5.40
C THR A 32 14.04 -15.07 -4.59
N SER A 33 14.84 -15.83 -3.85
CA SER A 33 14.37 -16.73 -2.79
C SER A 33 14.38 -16.07 -1.41
N ALA A 34 14.79 -14.79 -1.32
CA ALA A 34 14.87 -14.05 -0.09
C ALA A 34 13.49 -13.89 0.56
N ARG A 35 13.50 -13.78 1.89
CA ARG A 35 12.31 -13.60 2.70
C ARG A 35 12.49 -12.44 3.66
N VAL A 36 11.40 -11.71 3.89
CA VAL A 36 11.25 -10.81 5.04
C VAL A 36 10.43 -11.57 6.07
N ASP A 37 11.05 -11.89 7.21
CA ASP A 37 10.54 -12.88 8.15
C ASP A 37 10.21 -14.21 7.46
N ARG A 38 8.92 -14.51 7.28
CA ARG A 38 8.41 -15.72 6.59
C ARG A 38 7.91 -15.46 5.17
N TRP A 39 7.88 -14.21 4.73
CA TRP A 39 7.19 -13.77 3.51
C TRP A 39 8.15 -13.69 2.33
N HIS A 40 7.77 -14.32 1.21
CA HIS A 40 8.49 -14.18 -0.05
C HIS A 40 8.12 -12.88 -0.76
N ALA A 41 8.90 -12.52 -1.77
CA ALA A 41 8.61 -11.38 -2.65
C ALA A 41 7.16 -11.38 -3.19
N ARG A 42 6.63 -12.56 -3.55
CA ARG A 42 5.24 -12.70 -4.02
C ARG A 42 4.22 -12.33 -2.93
N ASP A 43 4.45 -12.74 -1.68
CA ASP A 43 3.57 -12.47 -0.55
C ASP A 43 3.55 -10.96 -0.22
N VAL A 44 4.68 -10.28 -0.40
CA VAL A 44 4.79 -8.82 -0.23
C VAL A 44 3.90 -8.07 -1.24
N LEU A 45 3.87 -8.50 -2.51
CA LEU A 45 2.98 -7.89 -3.51
C LEU A 45 1.50 -7.98 -3.12
N MET A 46 1.08 -9.10 -2.50
CA MET A 46 -0.31 -9.33 -2.10
C MET A 46 -0.77 -8.32 -1.02
N HIS A 47 0.06 -8.01 -0.03
CA HIS A 47 -0.32 -7.02 0.97
C HIS A 47 -0.34 -5.60 0.40
N PHE A 48 0.51 -5.30 -0.60
CA PHE A 48 0.52 -3.99 -1.24
C PHE A 48 -0.81 -3.69 -1.94
N ILE A 49 -1.40 -4.68 -2.60
CA ILE A 49 -2.71 -4.57 -3.23
C ILE A 49 -3.75 -4.14 -2.20
N TYR A 50 -3.89 -4.91 -1.12
CA TYR A 50 -4.89 -4.65 -0.09
C TYR A 50 -4.73 -3.26 0.53
N PHE A 51 -3.51 -2.90 0.92
CA PHE A 51 -3.28 -1.67 1.64
C PHE A 51 -3.46 -0.42 0.77
N HIS A 52 -3.24 -0.52 -0.54
CA HIS A 52 -3.59 0.54 -1.49
C HIS A 52 -5.10 0.65 -1.69
N ASP A 53 -5.77 -0.49 -1.92
CA ASP A 53 -7.21 -0.51 -2.15
C ASP A 53 -8.01 -0.06 -0.92
N ALA A 54 -7.67 -0.57 0.26
CA ALA A 54 -8.26 -0.13 1.50
C ALA A 54 -8.10 1.39 1.66
N THR A 55 -6.91 1.92 1.41
CA THR A 55 -6.65 3.37 1.53
C THR A 55 -7.50 4.17 0.54
N ALA A 56 -7.62 3.69 -0.70
CA ALA A 56 -8.48 4.30 -1.71
C ALA A 56 -9.96 4.30 -1.28
N TRP A 57 -10.46 3.18 -0.74
CA TRP A 57 -11.82 3.09 -0.20
C TRP A 57 -12.03 4.01 1.00
N GLY A 58 -11.03 4.15 1.87
CA GLY A 58 -11.06 5.10 2.98
C GLY A 58 -11.23 6.55 2.52
N PHE A 59 -10.44 6.96 1.53
CA PHE A 59 -10.58 8.30 0.93
C PHE A 59 -11.96 8.49 0.28
N GLN A 60 -12.42 7.51 -0.49
CA GLN A 60 -13.72 7.58 -1.17
C GLN A 60 -14.89 7.65 -0.18
N SER A 61 -14.86 6.82 0.88
CA SER A 61 -15.91 6.81 1.90
C SER A 61 -16.02 8.18 2.57
N VAL A 62 -14.90 8.75 3.01
CA VAL A 62 -14.85 10.06 3.66
C VAL A 62 -15.28 11.19 2.71
N ALA A 63 -14.89 11.13 1.44
CA ALA A 63 -15.30 12.10 0.42
C ALA A 63 -16.82 12.10 0.21
N LEU A 64 -17.47 10.95 0.38
CA LEU A 64 -18.92 10.78 0.30
C LEU A 64 -19.65 11.01 1.64
N GLY A 65 -18.95 11.47 2.68
CA GLY A 65 -19.51 11.70 4.02
C GLY A 65 -19.69 10.43 4.86
N GLY A 66 -19.14 9.31 4.41
CA GLY A 66 -19.11 8.05 5.14
C GLY A 66 -18.02 7.97 6.23
N PRO A 67 -17.99 6.87 6.99
CA PRO A 67 -16.99 6.67 8.05
C PRO A 67 -15.60 6.33 7.48
N PRO A 68 -14.53 6.50 8.28
CA PRO A 68 -13.21 5.96 7.93
C PRO A 68 -13.27 4.44 7.72
N TRP A 69 -12.47 3.92 6.78
CA TRP A 69 -12.45 2.51 6.45
C TRP A 69 -11.94 1.69 7.65
N PRO A 70 -12.69 0.68 8.12
CA PRO A 70 -12.26 -0.16 9.23
C PRO A 70 -11.27 -1.22 8.77
N LEU A 71 -10.13 -1.30 9.46
CA LEU A 71 -9.23 -2.45 9.37
C LEU A 71 -9.75 -3.56 10.28
N PRO A 72 -9.98 -4.78 9.77
CA PRO A 72 -10.65 -5.83 10.52
C PRO A 72 -9.78 -6.44 11.63
N THR A 73 -8.46 -6.36 11.50
CA THR A 73 -7.47 -6.88 12.47
C THR A 73 -6.16 -6.10 12.32
N ASP A 74 -5.13 -6.49 13.05
CA ASP A 74 -3.75 -6.01 12.88
C ASP A 74 -3.17 -6.34 11.50
N ALA A 75 -1.98 -5.78 11.21
CA ALA A 75 -1.33 -5.94 9.92
C ALA A 75 -0.99 -7.40 9.61
N ASP A 76 -0.58 -8.19 10.61
CA ASP A 76 -0.21 -9.60 10.43
C ASP A 76 -1.41 -10.46 10.05
N GLY A 77 -2.55 -10.27 10.73
CA GLY A 77 -3.79 -10.96 10.40
C GLY A 77 -4.31 -10.57 9.01
N ILE A 78 -4.20 -9.29 8.62
CA ILE A 78 -4.54 -8.83 7.27
C ILE A 78 -3.63 -9.48 6.24
N ASN A 79 -2.32 -9.48 6.46
CA ASN A 79 -1.33 -10.05 5.55
C ASN A 79 -1.59 -11.54 5.29
N GLU A 80 -1.92 -12.30 6.34
CA GLU A 80 -2.28 -13.71 6.22
C GLU A 80 -3.54 -13.91 5.37
N VAL A 81 -4.57 -13.06 5.54
CA VAL A 81 -5.78 -13.11 4.71
C VAL A 81 -5.47 -12.76 3.26
N CYS A 82 -4.70 -11.69 3.02
CA CYS A 82 -4.27 -11.29 1.67
C CYS A 82 -3.52 -12.42 0.97
N ARG A 83 -2.61 -13.10 1.69
CA ARG A 83 -1.87 -14.24 1.13
C ARG A 83 -2.81 -15.35 0.66
N ARG A 84 -3.82 -15.69 1.46
CA ARG A 84 -4.81 -16.72 1.11
C ARG A 84 -5.68 -16.31 -0.07
N LEU A 85 -6.14 -15.06 -0.11
CA LEU A 85 -6.98 -14.56 -1.19
C LEU A 85 -6.27 -14.62 -2.55
N HIS A 86 -4.97 -14.34 -2.57
CA HIS A 86 -4.18 -14.24 -3.78
C HIS A 86 -3.31 -15.49 -4.05
N GLU A 87 -3.51 -16.59 -3.31
CA GLU A 87 -2.63 -17.76 -3.35
C GLU A 87 -2.54 -18.44 -4.73
N HIS A 88 -3.56 -18.25 -5.57
CA HIS A 88 -3.69 -18.84 -6.90
C HIS A 88 -3.14 -17.94 -8.01
N GLU A 89 -2.83 -16.68 -7.72
CA GLU A 89 -2.49 -15.68 -8.73
C GLU A 89 -1.02 -15.74 -9.12
N SER A 90 -0.73 -15.59 -10.41
CA SER A 90 0.66 -15.54 -10.84
C SER A 90 1.36 -14.27 -10.36
N PHE A 91 2.69 -14.26 -10.40
CA PHE A 91 3.47 -13.06 -10.09
C PHE A 91 3.11 -11.88 -11.02
N ASP A 92 2.80 -12.15 -12.28
CA ASP A 92 2.41 -11.14 -13.27
C ASP A 92 1.00 -10.58 -13.01
N ASP A 93 0.08 -11.43 -12.55
CA ASP A 93 -1.25 -10.99 -12.12
C ASP A 93 -1.14 -10.04 -10.92
N LEU A 94 -0.30 -10.40 -9.94
CA LEU A 94 -0.05 -9.57 -8.76
C LEU A 94 0.55 -8.21 -9.13
N LEU A 95 1.57 -8.19 -9.99
CA LEU A 95 2.13 -6.95 -10.51
C LEU A 95 1.06 -6.10 -11.20
N THR A 96 0.23 -6.70 -12.04
CA THR A 96 -0.86 -5.99 -12.72
C THR A 96 -1.84 -5.39 -11.73
N GLN A 97 -2.26 -6.16 -10.73
CA GLN A 97 -3.19 -5.70 -9.69
C GLN A 97 -2.60 -4.60 -8.83
N VAL A 98 -1.32 -4.69 -8.47
CA VAL A 98 -0.63 -3.63 -7.73
C VAL A 98 -0.66 -2.30 -8.49
N ARG A 99 -0.43 -2.31 -9.82
CA ARG A 99 -0.53 -1.10 -10.66
C ARG A 99 -1.95 -0.53 -10.66
N GLN A 100 -2.94 -1.40 -10.76
CA GLN A 100 -4.35 -0.98 -10.73
C GLN A 100 -4.74 -0.40 -9.37
N ALA A 101 -4.33 -1.02 -8.26
CA ALA A 101 -4.56 -0.54 -6.91
C ALA A 101 -3.90 0.82 -6.68
N HIS A 102 -2.67 1.00 -7.19
CA HIS A 102 -1.98 2.29 -7.15
C HIS A 102 -2.69 3.38 -7.97
N ALA A 103 -3.16 3.06 -9.17
CA ALA A 103 -3.96 4.00 -9.97
C ALA A 103 -5.27 4.39 -9.27
N ARG A 104 -5.96 3.43 -8.63
CA ARG A 104 -7.16 3.68 -7.81
C ARG A 104 -6.85 4.61 -6.64
N LEU A 105 -5.77 4.34 -5.92
CA LEU A 105 -5.31 5.21 -4.82
C LEU A 105 -5.00 6.61 -5.32
N GLY A 106 -4.19 6.77 -6.37
CA GLY A 106 -3.84 8.09 -6.91
C GLY A 106 -5.07 8.88 -7.38
N HIS A 107 -6.09 8.22 -7.93
CA HIS A 107 -7.38 8.85 -8.23
C HIS A 107 -8.12 9.27 -6.95
N ALA A 108 -8.21 8.40 -5.95
CA ALA A 108 -8.91 8.68 -4.69
C ALA A 108 -8.26 9.84 -3.92
N VAL A 109 -6.92 9.87 -3.82
CA VAL A 109 -6.20 10.98 -3.17
C VAL A 109 -6.49 12.28 -3.89
N ARG A 110 -6.35 12.35 -5.23
CA ARG A 110 -6.61 13.60 -5.98
C ARG A 110 -8.01 14.16 -5.73
N ASN A 111 -9.01 13.28 -5.63
CA ASN A 111 -10.40 13.67 -5.35
C ASN A 111 -10.72 13.83 -3.85
N ALA A 112 -9.81 13.49 -2.94
CA ALA A 112 -10.01 13.69 -1.51
C ALA A 112 -10.05 15.20 -1.18
N PRO A 113 -11.14 15.72 -0.59
CA PRO A 113 -11.29 17.15 -0.33
C PRO A 113 -10.40 17.63 0.82
N ASP A 114 -10.08 16.75 1.77
CA ASP A 114 -9.25 17.08 2.93
C ASP A 114 -8.50 15.85 3.43
N LEU A 115 -7.17 15.92 3.43
CA LEU A 115 -6.29 14.84 3.90
C LEU A 115 -6.11 14.84 5.43
N ASP A 116 -6.56 15.90 6.11
CA ASP A 116 -6.57 15.95 7.58
C ASP A 116 -7.71 15.09 8.17
N LYS A 117 -8.70 14.71 7.34
CA LYS A 117 -9.75 13.79 7.76
C LYS A 117 -9.22 12.37 7.91
N PRO A 118 -9.66 11.63 8.95
CA PRO A 118 -9.31 10.23 9.07
C PRO A 118 -9.86 9.40 7.92
N CYS A 119 -8.99 8.68 7.21
CA CYS A 119 -9.41 7.76 6.15
C CYS A 119 -9.47 6.31 6.65
N PHE A 120 -8.77 5.99 7.73
CA PHE A 120 -8.67 4.67 8.34
C PHE A 120 -9.04 4.64 9.80
N ARG A 121 -9.59 3.51 10.24
CA ARG A 121 -9.76 3.15 11.65
C ARG A 121 -9.17 1.77 11.90
N ARG A 122 -8.19 1.70 12.79
CA ARG A 122 -7.55 0.45 13.23
C ARG A 122 -8.50 -0.36 14.11
N ALA A 123 -8.19 -1.64 14.29
CA ALA A 123 -8.97 -2.55 15.14
C ALA A 123 -9.03 -2.09 16.62
N ASN A 124 -8.00 -1.39 17.12
CA ASN A 124 -7.97 -0.78 18.46
C ASN A 124 -8.80 0.53 18.56
N GLY A 125 -9.47 0.95 17.49
CA GLY A 125 -10.26 2.18 17.43
C GLY A 125 -9.47 3.45 17.06
N GLU A 126 -8.15 3.39 17.01
CA GLU A 126 -7.30 4.51 16.59
C GLU A 126 -7.61 4.88 15.13
N VAL A 127 -7.67 6.19 14.87
CA VAL A 127 -7.95 6.72 13.53
C VAL A 127 -6.69 7.31 12.92
N VAL A 128 -6.52 7.15 11.60
CA VAL A 128 -5.34 7.60 10.86
C VAL A 128 -5.78 8.55 9.75
N THR A 129 -5.14 9.72 9.68
CA THR A 129 -5.42 10.73 8.65
C THR A 129 -4.91 10.31 7.28
N GLY A 130 -5.45 10.94 6.24
CA GLY A 130 -4.96 10.76 4.88
C GLY A 130 -3.46 11.04 4.74
N TRP A 131 -2.97 12.10 5.40
CA TRP A 131 -1.55 12.44 5.44
C TRP A 131 -0.70 11.32 6.02
N GLN A 132 -0.99 10.93 7.26
CA GLN A 132 -0.27 9.88 7.97
C GLN A 132 -0.29 8.58 7.17
N ARG A 133 -1.42 8.27 6.54
CA ARG A 133 -1.56 7.02 5.80
C ARG A 133 -0.68 6.98 4.55
N LEU A 134 -0.63 8.07 3.78
CA LEU A 134 0.16 8.15 2.56
C LEU A 134 1.67 8.19 2.86
N GLU A 135 2.10 8.89 3.91
CA GLU A 135 3.50 8.86 4.38
C GLU A 135 3.92 7.45 4.79
N VAL A 136 3.08 6.75 5.55
CA VAL A 136 3.33 5.36 5.95
C VAL A 136 3.43 4.47 4.72
N LEU A 137 2.54 4.61 3.73
CA LEU A 137 2.59 3.81 2.50
C LEU A 137 3.90 4.03 1.73
N ALA A 138 4.31 5.29 1.50
CA ALA A 138 5.54 5.60 0.78
C ALA A 138 6.77 4.99 1.48
N ARG A 139 6.88 5.14 2.80
CA ARG A 139 8.00 4.54 3.55
C ARG A 139 7.97 3.01 3.50
N HIS A 140 6.80 2.40 3.71
CA HIS A 140 6.66 0.96 3.89
C HIS A 140 7.06 0.16 2.64
N TRP A 141 6.74 0.68 1.46
CA TRP A 141 7.14 0.08 0.19
C TRP A 141 8.67 0.00 0.04
N ALA A 142 9.34 1.12 0.31
CA ALA A 142 10.79 1.19 0.24
C ALA A 142 11.47 0.31 1.30
N GLU A 143 10.87 0.14 2.48
CA GLU A 143 11.36 -0.78 3.53
C GLU A 143 11.38 -2.23 3.05
N HIS A 144 10.27 -2.77 2.54
CA HIS A 144 10.21 -4.16 2.06
C HIS A 144 11.22 -4.45 0.95
N VAL A 145 11.42 -3.53 0.02
CA VAL A 145 12.45 -3.69 -1.03
C VAL A 145 13.84 -3.76 -0.40
N ARG A 146 14.16 -2.88 0.56
CA ARG A 146 15.46 -2.90 1.24
C ARG A 146 15.66 -4.19 2.04
N GLU A 147 14.64 -4.68 2.72
CA GLU A 147 14.70 -5.90 3.51
C GLU A 147 14.90 -7.13 2.62
N LEU A 148 14.17 -7.24 1.51
CA LEU A 148 14.36 -8.31 0.52
C LEU A 148 15.76 -8.25 -0.11
N GLN A 149 16.24 -7.06 -0.45
CA GLN A 149 17.60 -6.88 -0.97
C GLN A 149 18.68 -7.22 0.07
N ALA A 150 18.46 -6.92 1.35
CA ALA A 150 19.38 -7.26 2.43
C ALA A 150 19.40 -8.78 2.65
N ALA A 151 18.23 -9.41 2.72
CA ALA A 151 18.09 -10.86 2.87
C ALA A 151 18.66 -11.63 1.67
N ALA A 152 18.59 -11.09 0.45
CA ALA A 152 19.21 -11.72 -0.74
C ALA A 152 20.74 -11.68 -0.74
N ARG A 153 21.36 -10.87 0.12
CA ARG A 153 22.83 -10.75 0.26
C ARG A 153 23.39 -11.50 1.47
N ALA A 154 22.52 -12.00 2.36
CA ALA A 154 22.88 -12.76 3.54
C ALA A 154 23.09 -14.24 3.17
#